data_AF-A0A3B1ALT0-F1
#
_entry.id   AF-A0A3B1ALT0-F1
#
_cell.length_a   1.000
_cell.length_b   1.000
_cell.length_c   1.000
_cell.angle_alpha   90.00
_cell.angle_beta   90.00
_cell.angle_gamma   90.00
#
_symmetry.space_group_name_H-M   'P 1'
#
loop_
_entity.id
_entity.type
_entity.pdbx_description
1 polymer ?
#
loop_
_entity_poly.entity_id
_entity_poly.type
_entity_poly.pdbx_seq_one_letter_code
_entity_poly.pdbx_strand_id
1 'polypeptide(L)' 'VFAFLAWNKAIDLIGPSYAGFIYLLIPVFSSLLGWGMLNEALSWWFLLSMILILGGVILAKPRINI' A
#
# COMPACT_ATOMS: atom_id res chain seq x y z
N VAL A 1 7.24 13.05 12.16
CA VAL A 1 7.49 14.22 11.27
C VAL A 1 8.06 13.80 9.91
N PHE A 2 9.18 13.07 9.85
CA PHE A 2 9.80 12.66 8.57
C PHE A 2 8.86 11.88 7.63
N ALA A 3 8.12 10.89 8.13
CA ALA A 3 7.16 10.13 7.32
C ALA A 3 6.07 11.05 6.71
N PHE A 4 5.60 12.05 7.46
CA PHE A 4 4.61 13.00 6.99
C PHE A 4 5.18 13.92 5.90
N LEU A 5 6.42 14.40 6.07
CA LEU A 5 7.09 15.20 5.05
C LEU A 5 7.32 14.41 3.76
N ALA A 6 7.79 13.17 3.88
CA ALA A 6 7.97 12.28 2.74
C ALA A 6 6.64 12.00 2.02
N TRP A 7 5.56 11.78 2.78
CA TRP A 7 4.23 11.56 2.21
C TRP A 7 3.69 12.77 1.46
N ASN A 8 3.79 13.97 2.05
CA ASN A 8 3.40 15.20 1.36
C ASN A 8 4.24 15.43 0.11
N LYS A 9 5.54 15.13 0.15
CA LYS A 9 6.39 15.26 -1.04
C LYS A 9 6.01 14.25 -2.13
N ALA A 10 5.63 13.03 -1.76
CA ALA A 10 5.13 12.04 -2.72
C ALA A 10 3.84 12.53 -3.39
N ILE A 11 2.88 13.04 -2.61
CA ILE A 11 1.63 13.62 -3.15
C ILE A 11 1.92 14.77 -4.12
N ASP A 12 2.86 15.66 -3.77
CA ASP A 12 3.30 16.78 -4.61
C ASP A 12 3.91 16.31 -5.95
N LEU A 13 4.64 15.19 -5.94
CA LEU A 13 5.30 14.64 -7.14
C LEU A 13 4.36 13.85 -8.06
N ILE A 14 3.43 13.08 -7.52
CA ILE A 14 2.61 12.12 -8.29
C ILE A 14 1.13 12.50 -8.38
N GLY A 15 0.74 13.57 -7.70
CA GLY A 15 -0.63 14.04 -7.61
C GLY A 15 -1.48 13.25 -6.58
N PRO A 16 -2.56 13.87 -6.07
CA PRO A 16 -3.39 13.28 -5.01
C PRO A 16 -4.08 11.98 -5.43
N SER A 17 -4.55 11.88 -6.68
CA SER A 17 -5.26 10.69 -7.16
C SER A 17 -4.37 9.45 -7.19
N TYR A 18 -3.13 9.57 -7.67
CA TYR A 18 -2.21 8.44 -7.71
C TYR A 18 -1.67 8.11 -6.31
N ALA A 19 -1.41 9.13 -5.50
CA ALA A 19 -1.02 8.95 -4.10
C ALA A 19 -2.09 8.18 -3.31
N GLY A 20 -3.37 8.56 -3.44
CA GLY A 20 -4.48 7.86 -2.80
C GLY A 20 -4.58 6.39 -3.23
N PHE A 21 -4.32 6.12 -4.52
CA PHE A 21 -4.28 4.75 -5.04
C PHE A 21 -3.13 3.91 -4.46
N ILE A 22 -1.91 4.47 -4.35
CA ILE A 22 -0.77 3.80 -3.70
C ILE A 22 -1.07 3.53 -2.22
N TYR A 23 -1.83 4.41 -1.55
CA TYR A 23 -2.20 4.25 -0.13
C TYR A 23 -2.98 2.95 0.14
N LEU A 24 -3.66 2.39 -0.86
CA LEU A 24 -4.34 1.10 -0.76
C LEU A 24 -3.37 -0.07 -0.50
N LEU A 25 -2.07 0.11 -0.75
CA LEU A 25 -1.04 -0.88 -0.47
C LEU A 25 -0.53 -0.84 0.97
N ILE A 26 -0.89 0.15 1.79
CA ILE A 26 -0.47 0.24 3.19
C ILE A 26 -0.68 -1.06 3.98
N PRO A 27 -1.82 -1.76 3.88
CA PRO A 27 -2.03 -2.96 4.67
C PRO A 27 -1.02 -4.05 4.29
N VAL A 28 -0.59 -4.13 3.03
CA VAL A 28 0.45 -5.08 2.58
C VAL A 28 1.78 -4.76 3.24
N PHE A 29 2.21 -3.50 3.20
CA PHE A 29 3.48 -3.08 3.83
C PHE A 29 3.44 -3.26 5.35
N SER A 30 2.37 -2.84 6.01
CA SER A 30 2.20 -3.00 7.46
C SER A 30 2.29 -4.47 7.87
N SER A 31 1.62 -5.34 7.11
CA SER A 31 1.57 -6.77 7.33
C SER A 31 2.96 -7.42 7.15
N LEU A 32 3.68 -7.08 6.08
CA LEU A 32 5.04 -7.57 5.84
C LEU A 32 6.03 -7.13 6.92
N LEU A 33 5.92 -5.88 7.38
CA LEU A 33 6.74 -5.36 8.47
C LEU A 33 6.41 -6.04 9.81
N GLY A 34 5.13 -6.34 10.08
CA GLY A 34 4.70 -7.13 11.24
C GLY A 34 5.35 -8.52 11.27
N TRP A 35 5.27 -9.23 10.16
CA TRP A 35 5.93 -10.52 10.02
C TRP A 35 7.47 -10.42 10.20
N GLY A 36 8.11 -9.48 9.49
CA GLY A 36 9.58 -9.39 9.44
C GLY A 36 10.24 -8.76 10.66
N MET A 37 9.59 -7.82 11.35
CA MET A 37 10.16 -7.07 12.47
C MET A 37 9.59 -7.47 13.83
N LEU A 38 8.32 -7.87 13.87
CA LEU A 38 7.61 -8.23 15.10
C LEU A 38 7.46 -9.75 15.27
N ASN A 39 7.95 -10.54 14.30
CA ASN A 39 7.90 -12.00 14.29
C ASN A 39 6.45 -12.54 14.40
N GLU A 40 5.49 -11.78 13.85
CA GLU A 40 4.08 -12.18 13.79
C GLU A 40 3.90 -13.40 12.88
N ALA A 41 3.04 -14.33 13.26
CA ALA A 41 2.80 -15.53 12.45
C ALA A 41 2.05 -15.20 11.15
N LEU A 42 2.63 -15.61 10.01
CA LEU A 42 1.95 -15.59 8.72
C LEU A 42 0.84 -16.66 8.72
N SER A 43 -0.40 -16.24 8.93
CA SER A 43 -1.55 -17.12 8.77
C SER A 43 -1.94 -17.26 7.30
N TRP A 44 -2.72 -18.30 6.97
CA TRP A 44 -3.26 -18.44 5.62
C TRP A 44 -4.17 -17.26 5.22
N TRP A 45 -4.86 -16.66 6.19
CA TRP A 45 -5.68 -15.46 6.00
C TRP A 45 -4.86 -14.23 5.60
N PHE A 46 -3.59 -14.17 6.03
CA PHE A 46 -2.67 -13.12 5.64
C PHE A 46 -2.35 -13.18 4.15
N LEU A 47 -2.00 -14.37 3.65
CA LEU A 47 -1.71 -14.59 2.23
C LEU A 47 -2.94 -14.30 1.37
N LEU A 48 -4.12 -14.76 1.80
CA LEU A 48 -5.38 -14.47 1.10
C LEU A 48 -5.65 -12.95 1.05
N SER A 49 -5.43 -12.24 2.15
CA SER A 49 -5.63 -10.79 2.22
C SER A 49 -4.64 -10.03 1.32
N MET A 50 -3.37 -10.42 1.30
CA MET A 50 -2.38 -9.85 0.38
C MET A 50 -2.79 -10.04 -1.08
N ILE A 51 -3.21 -11.25 -1.46
CA ILE A 51 -3.66 -11.54 -2.82
C ILE A 51 -4.89 -10.70 -3.18
N LEU A 52 -5.87 -10.59 -2.28
CA LEU A 52 -7.07 -9.80 -2.50
C LEU A 52 -6.77 -8.30 -2.65
N ILE A 53 -5.89 -7.74 -1.81
CA ILE A 53 -5.51 -6.33 -1.90
C ILE A 53 -4.74 -6.07 -3.20
N LEU A 54 -3.72 -6.87 -3.50
CA LEU A 54 -2.94 -6.71 -4.72
C LEU A 54 -3.82 -6.87 -5.97
N GLY A 55 -4.68 -7.88 -5.99
CA GLY A 55 -5.65 -8.09 -7.06
C GLY A 55 -6.62 -6.91 -7.20
N GLY A 56 -7.18 -6.44 -6.09
CA GLY A 56 -8.08 -5.28 -6.06
C GLY A 56 -7.40 -4.01 -6.58
N VAL A 57 -6.17 -3.74 -6.17
CA VAL A 57 -5.38 -2.60 -6.64
C VAL A 57 -5.11 -2.71 -8.14
N ILE A 58 -4.65 -3.86 -8.64
CA ILE A 58 -4.38 -4.08 -10.07
C ILE A 58 -5.64 -3.85 -10.90
N LEU A 59 -6.79 -4.38 -10.46
CA LEU A 59 -8.08 -4.22 -11.14
C LEU A 59 -8.60 -2.78 -11.08
N ALA A 60 -8.43 -2.11 -9.94
CA ALA A 60 -8.91 -0.75 -9.72
C ALA A 60 -8.02 0.30 -10.37
N LYS A 61 -6.86 -0.07 -10.94
CA LYS A 61 -5.90 0.85 -11.56
C LYS A 61 -6.64 1.84 -12.47
N PRO A 62 -6.76 3.11 -12.06
CA PRO A 62 -7.45 4.11 -12.86
C PRO A 62 -6.72 4.26 -14.21
N ARG A 63 -7.45 4.46 -15.31
CA ARG A 63 -6.82 4.95 -16.55
C ARG A 63 -6.33 6.37 -16.29
N ILE A 64 -5.04 6.52 -16.03
CA ILE A 64 -4.38 7.81 -15.91
C ILE A 64 -4.07 8.25 -17.34
N ASN A 65 -4.90 9.14 -17.89
CA ASN A 65 -4.48 9.95 -19.04
C ASN A 65 -3.55 11.01 -18.47
N ILE A 66 -2.24 10.81 -18.64
CA ILE A 66 -1.21 11.81 -18.38
C ILE A 66 -1.22 12.79 -19.54
#